data_AF-A0AAE1QRM2-F1
#
_entry.id   AF-A0AAE1QRM2-F1
#
_cell.length_a   1.000
_cell.length_b   1.000
_cell.length_c   1.000
_cell.angle_alpha   90.00
_cell.angle_beta   90.00
_cell.angle_gamma   90.00
#
_symmetry.space_group_name_H-M   'P 1'
#
loop_
_entity.id
_entity.type
_entity.pdbx_description
1 polymer ?
#
loop_
_entity_poly.entity_id
_entity_poly.type
_entity_poly.pdbx_seq_one_letter_code
_entity_poly.pdbx_strand_id
1 'polypeptide(L)'
;MAGNFVFLFAIQLEIMTGQQHGLQQFAQGQPGMYQIVQQAPGQLQMQNVVQHQQHQLNNIHQLQQPQHLQQQSQITHQQVQQLNNHHQLNNHNQIQQIQIHQNQQLQQQMHQGGHQDNHQTTKGKKKKPKINKDGVPAPKRATTAYINFTQWYRESIKKTGRTVPKIGEFGKECAGKWNSMNEEEKKPFTEVAARDRDRYRREMEIYKPARDVNKPKRPGTAFMLFMVDFRKEVAGKEPEGGVAALAKLGGERWRNMTDEDKKPYVEQQNECKIKYELDMEEYRKKVFI
;
A
#
# COMPACT_ATOMS: atom_id res chain seq x y z
N MET A 1 -55.63 10.65 19.48
CA MET A 1 -55.87 11.52 18.33
C MET A 1 -56.83 12.60 18.79
N ALA A 2 -56.43 13.64 19.52
CA ALA A 2 -55.28 14.53 19.27
C ALA A 2 -55.31 14.98 17.81
N GLY A 3 -55.89 16.15 17.56
CA GLY A 3 -56.08 16.73 16.24
C GLY A 3 -57.43 17.42 16.17
N ASN A 4 -57.47 18.69 15.81
CA ASN A 4 -58.69 19.51 15.61
C ASN A 4 -59.43 20.07 16.84
N PHE A 5 -58.99 19.74 18.06
CA PHE A 5 -59.00 20.68 19.22
C PHE A 5 -58.22 21.98 18.93
N VAL A 6 -57.49 22.01 17.82
CA VAL A 6 -56.73 23.13 17.28
C VAL A 6 -57.61 24.07 16.43
N PHE A 7 -58.85 23.69 16.12
CA PHE A 7 -59.72 24.52 15.30
C PHE A 7 -60.47 25.55 16.14
N LEU A 8 -59.80 26.66 16.41
CA LEU A 8 -60.37 27.99 16.19
C LEU A 8 -61.66 28.36 16.96
N PHE A 9 -61.99 27.61 18.02
CA PHE A 9 -62.77 28.07 19.18
C PHE A 9 -62.10 29.29 19.85
N ALA A 10 -60.79 29.47 19.62
CA ALA A 10 -60.01 30.63 20.05
C ALA A 10 -60.15 31.86 19.11
N ILE A 11 -60.69 31.73 17.88
CA ILE A 11 -60.91 32.89 17.00
C ILE A 11 -62.24 33.63 17.32
N GLN A 12 -63.19 33.02 18.02
CA GLN A 12 -64.56 33.56 18.08
C GLN A 12 -64.96 34.30 19.37
N LEU A 13 -64.19 34.27 20.47
CA LEU A 13 -64.66 34.84 21.75
C LEU A 13 -63.86 36.01 22.33
N GLU A 14 -62.62 36.26 21.91
CA GLU A 14 -61.87 37.44 22.37
C GLU A 14 -61.89 38.64 21.39
N ILE A 15 -62.39 38.48 20.16
CA ILE A 15 -62.57 39.61 19.22
C ILE A 15 -63.90 40.35 19.46
N MET A 16 -64.85 39.81 20.25
CA MET A 16 -66.22 40.35 20.25
C MET A 16 -66.64 41.22 21.44
N THR A 17 -65.86 41.42 22.51
CA THR A 17 -66.38 42.19 23.66
C THR A 17 -65.54 43.33 24.20
N GLY A 18 -64.32 43.54 23.72
CA GLY A 18 -63.68 44.87 23.69
C GLY A 18 -63.83 45.79 24.92
N GLN A 19 -63.81 45.29 26.16
CA GLN A 19 -63.77 46.12 27.38
C GLN A 19 -63.05 45.42 28.54
N GLN A 20 -62.12 46.15 29.16
CA GLN A 20 -61.42 45.76 30.38
C GLN A 20 -62.26 46.04 31.65
N HIS A 21 -61.98 45.26 32.68
CA HIS A 21 -62.29 45.43 34.13
C HIS A 21 -63.52 44.72 34.70
N GLY A 22 -63.30 43.97 35.80
CA GLY A 22 -64.35 43.64 36.77
C GLY A 22 -64.21 42.30 37.48
N LEU A 23 -63.44 42.30 38.59
CA LEU A 23 -63.57 41.49 39.82
C LEU A 23 -64.53 40.29 39.77
N GLN A 24 -64.03 39.06 39.94
CA GLN A 24 -63.83 38.41 41.25
C GLN A 24 -65.06 38.50 42.18
N GLN A 25 -65.64 37.32 42.44
CA GLN A 25 -66.61 36.96 43.49
C GLN A 25 -68.09 37.27 43.18
N PHE A 26 -68.94 36.24 43.16
CA PHE A 26 -70.13 36.06 44.03
C PHE A 26 -71.03 34.92 43.50
N ALA A 27 -71.39 34.00 44.41
CA ALA A 27 -72.55 33.10 44.41
C ALA A 27 -72.70 32.09 43.23
N GLN A 28 -72.34 30.81 43.35
CA GLN A 28 -73.10 29.72 44.00
C GLN A 28 -74.63 29.77 43.82
N GLY A 29 -75.21 28.73 43.18
CA GLY A 29 -76.60 28.30 43.47
C GLY A 29 -77.47 27.68 42.36
N GLN A 30 -77.14 26.46 41.87
CA GLN A 30 -78.09 25.40 41.39
C GLN A 30 -79.18 25.81 40.31
N PRO A 31 -80.10 24.94 39.81
CA PRO A 31 -79.98 24.33 38.47
C PRO A 31 -81.21 24.45 37.53
N GLY A 32 -81.04 24.20 36.22
CA GLY A 32 -82.08 23.59 35.36
C GLY A 32 -82.75 24.47 34.28
N MET A 33 -82.81 23.90 33.06
CA MET A 33 -83.75 24.16 31.96
C MET A 33 -83.71 25.58 31.35
N TYR A 34 -83.50 25.81 30.06
CA TYR A 34 -84.25 25.25 28.94
C TYR A 34 -83.41 25.22 27.67
N GLN A 35 -83.53 24.08 26.99
CA GLN A 35 -83.05 23.76 25.66
C GLN A 35 -84.10 24.25 24.64
N ILE A 36 -83.69 24.32 23.35
CA ILE A 36 -84.53 24.24 22.14
C ILE A 36 -85.04 25.61 21.60
N VAL A 37 -84.84 26.10 20.37
CA VAL A 37 -84.14 25.73 19.12
C VAL A 37 -84.57 26.78 18.05
N GLN A 38 -83.89 26.81 16.88
CA GLN A 38 -84.36 27.29 15.54
C GLN A 38 -83.69 28.58 15.01
N GLN A 39 -82.60 28.47 14.21
CA GLN A 39 -82.52 28.40 12.72
C GLN A 39 -82.38 29.81 12.10
N ALA A 40 -81.47 30.19 11.17
CA ALA A 40 -80.72 29.50 10.10
C ALA A 40 -79.44 30.31 9.65
N PRO A 41 -78.48 29.69 8.90
CA PRO A 41 -77.05 30.03 8.94
C PRO A 41 -76.38 30.22 7.54
N GLY A 42 -76.45 31.41 6.92
CA GLY A 42 -75.85 31.60 5.58
C GLY A 42 -75.29 32.99 5.22
N GLN A 43 -75.87 34.10 5.69
CA GLN A 43 -75.42 35.44 5.28
C GLN A 43 -74.33 36.05 6.18
N LEU A 44 -74.26 35.71 7.46
CA LEU A 44 -73.14 36.12 8.33
C LEU A 44 -71.80 35.45 7.95
N GLN A 45 -71.84 34.37 7.18
CA GLN A 45 -70.64 33.61 6.84
C GLN A 45 -69.75 34.37 5.84
N MET A 46 -70.33 35.10 4.90
CA MET A 46 -69.57 35.91 3.92
C MET A 46 -68.96 37.18 4.52
N GLN A 47 -69.58 37.78 5.55
CA GLN A 47 -69.05 38.97 6.20
C GLN A 47 -67.89 38.65 7.15
N ASN A 48 -67.90 37.46 7.77
CA ASN A 48 -66.77 36.95 8.55
C ASN A 48 -65.54 36.62 7.68
N VAL A 49 -65.75 36.20 6.42
CA VAL A 49 -64.64 35.90 5.49
C VAL A 49 -63.85 37.16 5.12
N VAL A 50 -64.52 38.30 4.92
CA VAL A 50 -63.87 39.57 4.57
C VAL A 50 -63.07 40.15 5.74
N GLN A 51 -63.59 40.08 6.96
CA GLN A 51 -62.84 40.53 8.15
C GLN A 51 -61.65 39.63 8.48
N HIS A 52 -61.79 38.32 8.28
CA HIS A 52 -60.68 37.38 8.41
C HIS A 52 -59.55 37.72 7.44
N GLN A 53 -59.87 38.11 6.21
CA GLN A 53 -58.86 38.46 5.20
C GLN A 53 -58.13 39.78 5.51
N GLN A 54 -58.80 40.75 6.14
CA GLN A 54 -58.17 42.01 6.60
C GLN A 54 -57.28 41.84 7.84
N HIS A 55 -57.64 40.96 8.78
CA HIS A 55 -56.77 40.61 9.90
C HIS A 55 -55.50 39.87 9.44
N GLN A 56 -55.63 38.98 8.44
CA GLN A 56 -54.50 38.29 7.81
C GLN A 56 -53.51 39.29 7.16
N LEU A 57 -54.00 40.33 6.47
CA LEU A 57 -53.14 41.36 5.86
C LEU A 57 -52.41 42.25 6.89
N ASN A 58 -53.03 42.54 8.03
CA ASN A 58 -52.40 43.32 9.12
C ASN A 58 -51.36 42.50 9.90
N ASN A 59 -51.53 41.18 10.03
CA ASN A 59 -50.56 40.30 10.69
C ASN A 59 -49.31 40.05 9.83
N ILE A 60 -49.48 40.03 8.50
CA ILE A 60 -48.35 39.92 7.55
C ILE A 60 -47.40 41.13 7.63
N HIS A 61 -47.88 42.32 8.03
CA HIS A 61 -47.08 43.55 8.07
C HIS A 61 -46.34 43.77 9.40
N GLN A 62 -46.78 43.16 10.50
CA GLN A 62 -46.20 43.38 11.85
C GLN A 62 -45.21 42.29 12.29
N LEU A 63 -45.19 41.13 11.62
CA LEU A 63 -44.16 40.07 11.76
C LEU A 63 -42.91 40.34 10.91
N GLN A 64 -42.71 41.63 10.59
CA GLN A 64 -41.37 42.14 10.40
C GLN A 64 -40.47 41.64 11.53
N GLN A 65 -39.53 40.79 11.14
CA GLN A 65 -38.10 41.10 11.13
C GLN A 65 -37.18 40.63 12.27
N PRO A 66 -37.48 40.53 13.59
CA PRO A 66 -36.49 40.06 14.54
C PRO A 66 -36.37 38.52 14.51
N GLN A 67 -37.47 37.78 14.40
CA GLN A 67 -37.40 36.31 14.44
C GLN A 67 -36.81 35.70 13.16
N HIS A 68 -37.19 36.21 11.98
CA HIS A 68 -36.60 35.74 10.73
C HIS A 68 -35.11 36.09 10.65
N LEU A 69 -34.71 37.29 11.10
CA LEU A 69 -33.31 37.70 11.15
C LEU A 69 -32.52 36.93 12.21
N GLN A 70 -33.14 36.57 13.33
CA GLN A 70 -32.53 35.74 14.36
C GLN A 70 -32.43 34.28 13.93
N GLN A 71 -33.43 33.73 13.26
CA GLN A 71 -33.37 32.41 12.64
C GLN A 71 -32.32 32.38 11.52
N GLN A 72 -32.26 33.42 10.69
CA GLN A 72 -31.22 33.57 9.67
C GLN A 72 -29.83 33.69 10.30
N SER A 73 -29.69 34.45 11.40
CA SER A 73 -28.44 34.52 12.18
C SER A 73 -28.06 33.17 12.79
N GLN A 74 -29.01 32.39 13.29
CA GLN A 74 -28.76 31.04 13.81
C GLN A 74 -28.35 30.08 12.70
N ILE A 75 -28.99 30.16 11.53
CA ILE A 75 -28.64 29.37 10.34
C ILE A 75 -27.24 29.74 9.86
N THR A 76 -26.91 31.03 9.76
CA THR A 76 -25.57 31.48 9.38
C THR A 76 -24.54 31.02 10.42
N HIS A 77 -24.85 31.11 11.71
CA HIS A 77 -23.96 30.63 12.77
C HIS A 77 -23.77 29.11 12.69
N GLN A 78 -24.82 28.34 12.43
CA GLN A 78 -24.76 26.90 12.23
C GLN A 78 -23.98 26.53 10.97
N GLN A 79 -24.15 27.26 9.87
CA GLN A 79 -23.38 27.08 8.64
C GLN A 79 -21.89 27.40 8.85
N VAL A 80 -21.58 28.49 9.55
CA VAL A 80 -20.20 28.85 9.92
C VAL A 80 -19.58 27.79 10.84
N GLN A 81 -20.34 27.25 11.80
CA GLN A 81 -19.87 26.14 12.64
C GLN A 81 -19.64 24.85 11.83
N GLN A 82 -20.53 24.51 10.89
CA GLN A 82 -20.36 23.35 10.01
C GLN A 82 -19.13 23.51 9.10
N LEU A 83 -18.92 24.71 8.53
CA LEU A 83 -17.74 25.04 7.75
C LEU A 83 -16.47 24.97 8.59
N ASN A 84 -16.50 25.43 9.84
CA ASN A 84 -15.37 25.36 10.76
C ASN A 84 -15.05 23.91 11.16
N ASN A 85 -16.08 23.08 11.40
CA ASN A 85 -15.92 21.65 11.67
C ASN A 85 -15.37 20.90 10.44
N HIS A 86 -15.85 21.23 9.24
CA HIS A 86 -15.33 20.66 7.99
C HIS A 86 -13.87 21.08 7.75
N HIS A 87 -13.52 22.35 8.02
CA HIS A 87 -12.15 22.84 7.94
C HIS A 87 -11.24 22.16 8.97
N GLN A 88 -11.71 21.95 10.20
CA GLN A 88 -10.96 21.21 11.22
C GLN A 88 -10.76 19.74 10.85
N LEU A 89 -11.78 19.09 10.28
CA LEU A 89 -11.67 17.70 9.79
C LEU A 89 -10.69 17.59 8.61
N ASN A 90 -10.71 18.57 7.69
CA ASN A 90 -9.77 18.62 6.58
C ASN A 90 -8.33 18.89 7.05
N ASN A 91 -8.13 19.77 8.02
CA ASN A 91 -6.83 20.01 8.64
C ASN A 91 -6.35 18.76 9.40
N HIS A 92 -7.24 18.05 10.11
CA HIS A 92 -6.91 16.81 10.79
C HIS A 92 -6.51 15.70 9.81
N ASN A 93 -7.27 15.53 8.72
CA ASN A 93 -6.93 14.60 7.64
C ASN A 93 -5.61 14.99 6.96
N GLN A 94 -5.35 16.27 6.73
CA GLN A 94 -4.09 16.74 6.15
C GLN A 94 -2.90 16.48 7.09
N ILE A 95 -3.06 16.70 8.40
CA ILE A 95 -2.05 16.37 9.41
C ILE A 95 -1.82 14.86 9.48
N GLN A 96 -2.87 14.04 9.45
CA GLN A 96 -2.73 12.59 9.40
C GLN A 96 -1.98 12.13 8.15
N GLN A 97 -2.26 12.72 6.98
CA GLN A 97 -1.53 12.42 5.73
C GLN A 97 -0.07 12.85 5.81
N ILE A 98 0.23 14.01 6.42
CA ILE A 98 1.61 14.48 6.66
C ILE A 98 2.33 13.53 7.62
N GLN A 99 1.67 13.02 8.67
CA GLN A 99 2.23 12.05 9.61
C GLN A 99 2.45 10.67 8.97
N ILE A 100 1.54 10.22 8.11
CA ILE A 100 1.70 8.99 7.32
C ILE A 100 2.88 9.15 6.36
N HIS A 101 2.98 10.28 5.67
CA HIS A 101 4.09 10.57 4.76
C HIS A 101 5.43 10.69 5.50
N GLN A 102 5.47 11.33 6.67
CA GLN A 102 6.67 11.37 7.52
C GLN A 102 7.05 9.99 8.06
N ASN A 103 6.09 9.16 8.50
CA ASN A 103 6.37 7.78 8.91
C ASN A 103 6.87 6.92 7.73
N GLN A 104 6.36 7.17 6.52
CA GLN A 104 6.83 6.50 5.31
C GLN A 104 8.23 6.99 4.89
N GLN A 105 8.53 8.28 5.07
CA GLN A 105 9.88 8.84 4.88
C GLN A 105 10.87 8.33 5.95
N LEU A 106 10.46 8.17 7.22
CA LEU A 106 11.24 7.54 8.29
C LEU A 106 11.49 6.06 8.01
N GLN A 107 10.51 5.34 7.48
CA GLN A 107 10.70 3.97 7.00
C GLN A 107 11.66 3.94 5.81
N GLN A 108 11.56 4.86 4.84
CA GLN A 108 12.53 4.96 3.72
C GLN A 108 13.93 5.36 4.19
N GLN A 109 14.07 6.20 5.21
CA GLN A 109 15.35 6.58 5.81
C GLN A 109 15.95 5.43 6.64
N MET A 110 15.14 4.59 7.28
CA MET A 110 15.58 3.33 7.89
C MET A 110 16.06 2.30 6.85
N HIS A 111 15.58 2.36 5.59
CA HIS A 111 16.14 1.60 4.47
C HIS A 111 17.41 2.26 3.87
N GLN A 112 17.63 3.56 4.13
CA GLN A 112 18.85 4.32 3.76
C GLN A 112 19.93 4.32 4.86
N GLY A 113 19.62 3.92 6.09
CA GLY A 113 20.58 3.53 7.12
C GLY A 113 21.22 2.21 6.74
N GLY A 114 22.17 2.26 5.81
CA GLY A 114 22.81 1.11 5.22
C GLY A 114 23.30 0.10 6.26
N HIS A 115 23.48 -1.14 5.78
CA HIS A 115 24.31 -2.16 6.42
C HIS A 115 25.68 -1.57 6.79
N GLN A 116 25.76 -0.93 7.95
CA GLN A 116 26.97 -0.89 8.75
C GLN A 116 27.07 -2.27 9.37
N ASP A 117 27.88 -3.09 8.72
CA ASP A 117 28.35 -4.36 9.24
C ASP A 117 29.09 -4.11 10.58
N ASN A 118 28.34 -4.01 11.68
CA ASN A 118 28.87 -4.26 13.02
C ASN A 118 28.53 -5.68 13.44
N HIS A 119 28.91 -6.63 12.59
CA HIS A 119 29.17 -7.97 13.06
C HIS A 119 30.64 -8.01 13.44
N GLN A 120 30.92 -7.99 14.75
CA GLN A 120 32.23 -8.36 15.30
C GLN A 120 32.51 -9.81 14.94
N THR A 121 32.93 -10.02 13.70
CA THR A 121 33.71 -11.18 13.29
C THR A 121 35.16 -10.80 13.51
N THR A 122 35.91 -11.80 13.97
CA THR A 122 37.31 -11.72 14.35
C THR A 122 38.14 -10.93 13.33
N LYS A 123 39.13 -10.18 13.83
CA LYS A 123 40.03 -9.29 13.07
C LYS A 123 40.74 -10.03 11.93
N GLY A 124 40.08 -10.20 10.79
CA GLY A 124 40.66 -10.61 9.51
C GLY A 124 40.79 -9.40 8.59
N LYS A 125 41.92 -9.27 7.89
CA LYS A 125 42.20 -8.19 6.94
C LYS A 125 41.00 -7.98 6.00
N LYS A 126 40.32 -6.83 6.07
CA LYS A 126 39.21 -6.48 5.15
C LYS A 126 39.75 -6.51 3.71
N LYS A 127 39.35 -7.51 2.91
CA LYS A 127 39.71 -7.56 1.48
C LYS A 127 39.07 -6.36 0.78
N LYS A 128 39.85 -5.61 0.00
CA LYS A 128 39.35 -4.48 -0.80
C LYS A 128 38.25 -4.98 -1.76
N PRO A 129 37.18 -4.20 -2.02
CA PRO A 129 36.15 -4.57 -2.98
C PRO A 129 36.78 -4.81 -4.36
N LYS A 130 36.32 -5.85 -5.07
CA LYS A 130 36.71 -6.06 -6.47
C LYS A 130 36.14 -4.91 -7.30
N ILE A 131 36.97 -4.27 -8.12
CA ILE A 131 36.57 -3.16 -9.00
C ILE A 131 36.62 -3.65 -10.45
N ASN A 132 35.69 -3.23 -11.29
CA ASN A 132 35.74 -3.53 -12.73
C ASN A 132 36.65 -2.54 -13.51
N LYS A 133 36.70 -2.67 -14.84
CA LYS A 133 37.50 -1.79 -15.71
C LYS A 133 37.08 -0.32 -15.62
N ASP A 134 35.81 -0.07 -15.34
CA ASP A 134 35.20 1.27 -15.29
C ASP A 134 35.32 1.92 -13.90
N GLY A 135 36.07 1.31 -12.97
CA GLY A 135 36.21 1.85 -11.61
C GLY A 135 35.00 1.58 -10.70
N VAL A 136 33.99 0.84 -11.15
CA VAL A 136 32.78 0.53 -10.39
C VAL A 136 33.05 -0.67 -9.45
N PRO A 137 32.80 -0.53 -8.13
CA PRO A 137 32.96 -1.62 -7.19
C PRO A 137 31.89 -2.70 -7.40
N ALA A 138 32.26 -3.96 -7.15
CA ALA A 138 31.34 -5.08 -7.20
C ALA A 138 30.20 -4.89 -6.17
N PRO A 139 28.93 -4.96 -6.60
CA PRO A 139 27.79 -4.90 -5.71
C PRO A 139 27.87 -5.94 -4.60
N LYS A 140 27.46 -5.57 -3.38
CA LYS A 140 27.30 -6.56 -2.29
C LYS A 140 26.17 -7.52 -2.66
N ARG A 141 26.32 -8.80 -2.35
CA ARG A 141 25.29 -9.81 -2.66
C ARG A 141 23.98 -9.48 -1.97
N ALA A 142 22.86 -9.78 -2.64
CA ALA A 142 21.54 -9.65 -2.04
C ALA A 142 21.42 -10.48 -0.76
N THR A 143 20.84 -9.90 0.29
CA THR A 143 20.47 -10.56 1.52
C THR A 143 19.27 -11.47 1.30
N THR A 144 19.28 -12.62 1.99
CA THR A 144 18.17 -13.56 1.95
C THR A 144 17.16 -13.26 3.05
N ALA A 145 15.95 -13.81 2.94
CA ALA A 145 14.91 -13.65 3.95
C ALA A 145 15.40 -14.14 5.33
N TYR A 146 16.11 -15.27 5.38
CA TYR A 146 16.72 -15.77 6.61
C TYR A 146 17.77 -14.80 7.18
N ILE A 147 18.63 -14.21 6.34
CA ILE A 147 19.62 -13.22 6.82
C ILE A 147 18.92 -11.99 7.42
N ASN A 148 17.90 -11.46 6.75
CA ASN A 148 17.10 -10.35 7.27
C ASN A 148 16.41 -10.72 8.59
N PHE A 149 15.87 -11.94 8.70
CA PHE A 149 15.30 -12.48 9.94
C PHE A 149 16.34 -12.58 11.06
N THR A 150 17.52 -13.15 10.80
CA THR A 150 18.56 -13.29 11.84
C THR A 150 19.06 -11.93 12.35
N GLN A 151 19.09 -10.91 11.50
CA GLN A 151 19.42 -9.54 11.89
C GLN A 151 18.32 -8.94 12.78
N TRP A 152 17.06 -9.04 12.34
CA TRP A 152 15.92 -8.61 13.14
C TRP A 152 15.85 -9.32 14.49
N TYR A 153 16.07 -10.64 14.51
CA TYR A 153 15.99 -11.46 15.71
C TYR A 153 17.13 -11.16 16.68
N ARG A 154 18.34 -10.88 16.17
CA ARG A 154 19.45 -10.38 16.98
C ARG A 154 19.09 -9.09 17.69
N GLU A 155 18.49 -8.14 16.97
CA GLU A 155 18.06 -6.86 17.56
C GLU A 155 16.87 -7.02 18.51
N SER A 156 15.94 -7.93 18.24
CA SER A 156 14.83 -8.21 19.16
C SER A 156 15.32 -8.78 20.49
N ILE A 157 16.33 -9.66 20.48
CA ILE A 157 16.94 -10.20 21.71
C ILE A 157 17.62 -9.08 22.53
N LYS A 158 18.31 -8.15 21.87
CA LYS A 158 18.92 -7.00 22.57
C LYS A 158 17.86 -6.11 23.20
N LYS A 159 16.74 -5.87 22.51
CA LYS A 159 15.63 -5.06 23.02
C LYS A 159 14.94 -5.68 24.24
N THR A 160 14.90 -7.00 24.35
CA THR A 160 14.36 -7.69 25.55
C THR A 160 15.33 -7.69 26.73
N GLY A 161 16.50 -7.05 26.60
CA GLY A 161 17.53 -7.03 27.64
C GLY A 161 18.31 -8.34 27.77
N ARG A 162 18.05 -9.32 26.90
CA ARG A 162 18.83 -10.56 26.85
C ARG A 162 20.16 -10.33 26.14
N THR A 163 21.22 -10.96 26.64
CA THR A 163 22.50 -11.01 25.96
C THR A 163 22.41 -11.94 24.75
N VAL A 164 22.91 -11.51 23.60
CA VAL A 164 22.94 -12.36 22.41
C VAL A 164 23.88 -13.56 22.67
N PRO A 165 23.41 -14.82 22.49
CA PRO A 165 24.24 -15.99 22.69
C PRO A 165 25.47 -16.02 21.79
N LYS A 166 26.42 -16.92 22.11
CA LYS A 166 27.57 -17.21 21.24
C LYS A 166 27.08 -17.59 19.84
N ILE A 167 27.85 -17.25 18.81
CA ILE A 167 27.47 -17.37 17.40
C ILE A 167 26.88 -18.73 17.02
N GLY A 168 27.45 -19.83 17.53
CA GLY A 168 26.97 -21.18 17.26
C GLY A 168 25.60 -21.47 17.88
N GLU A 169 25.39 -21.09 19.13
CA GLU A 169 24.11 -21.27 19.83
C GLU A 169 23.04 -20.33 19.27
N PHE A 170 23.40 -19.09 18.97
CA PHE A 170 22.51 -18.13 18.32
C PHE A 170 22.06 -18.63 16.94
N GLY A 171 22.96 -19.25 16.17
CA GLY A 171 22.63 -19.86 14.88
C GLY A 171 21.60 -20.98 15.01
N LYS A 172 21.74 -21.86 16.00
CA LYS A 172 20.76 -22.93 16.30
C LYS A 172 19.40 -22.35 16.69
N GLU A 173 19.37 -21.36 17.58
CA GLU A 173 18.14 -20.68 18.01
C GLU A 173 17.43 -20.02 16.82
N CYS A 174 18.17 -19.32 15.96
CA CYS A 174 17.64 -18.73 14.73
C CYS A 174 17.05 -19.78 13.78
N ALA A 175 17.75 -20.90 13.55
CA ALA A 175 17.28 -21.96 12.67
C ALA A 175 15.99 -22.59 13.20
N GLY A 176 15.93 -22.89 14.51
CA GLY A 176 14.72 -23.39 15.16
C GLY A 176 13.55 -22.43 14.99
N LYS A 177 13.75 -21.15 15.35
CA LYS A 177 12.70 -20.13 15.23
C LYS A 177 12.22 -19.94 13.79
N TRP A 178 13.14 -19.85 12.83
CA TRP A 178 12.78 -19.71 11.40
C TRP A 178 11.97 -20.90 10.89
N ASN A 179 12.32 -22.13 11.28
CA ASN A 179 11.59 -23.32 10.86
C ASN A 179 10.19 -23.41 11.49
N SER A 180 10.02 -22.91 12.72
CA SER A 180 8.72 -22.84 13.39
C SER A 180 7.82 -21.68 12.93
N MET A 181 8.35 -20.70 12.19
CA MET A 181 7.55 -19.56 11.70
C MET A 181 6.66 -19.95 10.52
N ASN A 182 5.45 -19.40 10.49
CA ASN A 182 4.53 -19.55 9.37
C ASN A 182 4.89 -18.60 8.20
N GLU A 183 4.18 -18.72 7.08
CA GLU A 183 4.47 -17.91 5.88
C GLU A 183 4.16 -16.42 6.07
N GLU A 184 3.14 -16.09 6.86
CA GLU A 184 2.76 -14.70 7.17
C GLU A 184 3.83 -13.99 8.01
N GLU A 185 4.40 -14.68 9.00
CA GLU A 185 5.53 -14.20 9.81
C GLU A 185 6.81 -14.08 8.98
N LYS A 186 6.98 -14.94 7.97
CA LYS A 186 8.11 -14.89 7.04
C LYS A 186 7.95 -13.81 5.97
N LYS A 187 6.72 -13.44 5.62
CA LYS A 187 6.35 -12.47 4.57
C LYS A 187 7.16 -11.15 4.63
N PRO A 188 7.28 -10.44 5.77
CA PRO A 188 8.07 -9.21 5.80
C PRO A 188 9.53 -9.45 5.39
N PHE A 189 10.12 -10.58 5.77
CA PHE A 189 11.50 -10.92 5.44
C PHE A 189 11.68 -11.37 3.99
N THR A 190 10.70 -12.09 3.43
CA THR A 190 10.72 -12.52 2.03
C THR A 190 10.52 -11.34 1.07
N GLU A 191 9.66 -10.38 1.43
CA GLU A 191 9.48 -9.14 0.67
C GLU A 191 10.73 -8.27 0.68
N VAL A 192 11.36 -8.08 1.84
CA VAL A 192 12.64 -7.33 1.93
C VAL A 192 13.71 -8.02 1.09
N ALA A 193 13.82 -9.35 1.17
CA ALA A 193 14.76 -10.10 0.33
C ALA A 193 14.43 -10.00 -1.17
N ALA A 194 13.15 -9.92 -1.55
CA ALA A 194 12.76 -9.71 -2.94
C ALA A 194 13.21 -8.34 -3.46
N ARG A 195 12.93 -7.27 -2.70
CA ARG A 195 13.41 -5.91 -3.01
C ARG A 195 14.94 -5.88 -3.10
N ASP A 196 15.62 -6.63 -2.24
CA ASP A 196 17.07 -6.68 -2.24
C ASP A 196 17.67 -7.42 -3.44
N ARG A 197 17.02 -8.49 -3.88
CA ARG A 197 17.36 -9.16 -5.15
C ARG A 197 17.21 -8.21 -6.34
N ASP A 198 16.15 -7.40 -6.36
CA ASP A 198 15.94 -6.43 -7.44
C ASP A 198 16.99 -5.29 -7.40
N ARG A 199 17.38 -4.82 -6.22
CA ARG A 199 18.50 -3.89 -6.04
C ARG A 199 19.79 -4.50 -6.57
N TYR A 200 20.14 -5.72 -6.14
CA TYR A 200 21.36 -6.39 -6.60
C TYR A 200 21.37 -6.63 -8.10
N ARG A 201 20.23 -7.01 -8.70
CA ARG A 201 20.10 -7.16 -10.16
C ARG A 201 20.45 -5.86 -10.87
N ARG A 202 19.84 -4.73 -10.48
CA ARG A 202 20.10 -3.41 -11.09
C ARG A 202 21.56 -2.97 -10.91
N GLU A 203 22.12 -3.15 -9.71
CA GLU A 203 23.52 -2.83 -9.47
C GLU A 203 24.48 -3.72 -10.30
N MET A 204 24.12 -4.99 -10.50
CA MET A 204 24.88 -5.92 -11.37
C MET A 204 24.76 -5.62 -12.86
N GLU A 205 23.66 -5.02 -13.32
CA GLU A 205 23.53 -4.55 -14.71
C GLU A 205 24.48 -3.38 -14.99
N ILE A 206 24.68 -2.50 -14.00
CA ILE A 206 25.66 -1.41 -14.05
C ILE A 206 27.08 -1.97 -13.91
N TYR A 207 27.30 -2.87 -12.95
CA TYR A 207 28.58 -3.53 -12.74
C TYR A 207 28.85 -4.56 -13.83
N LYS A 208 29.53 -4.14 -14.90
CA LYS A 208 30.07 -5.07 -15.90
C LYS A 208 31.28 -5.78 -15.29
N PRO A 209 31.20 -7.07 -14.90
CA PRO A 209 32.36 -7.75 -14.34
C PRO A 209 33.48 -7.79 -15.37
N ALA A 210 34.67 -7.32 -14.98
CA ALA A 210 35.84 -7.45 -15.82
C ALA A 210 36.08 -8.93 -16.12
N ARG A 211 35.97 -9.30 -17.41
CA ARG A 211 36.48 -10.59 -17.89
C ARG A 211 37.99 -10.51 -17.81
N ASP A 212 38.58 -11.42 -17.05
CA ASP A 212 40.02 -11.59 -17.01
C ASP A 212 40.45 -12.20 -18.36
N VAL A 213 41.23 -11.43 -19.12
CA VAL A 213 41.73 -11.83 -20.45
C VAL A 213 42.71 -12.99 -20.33
N ASN A 214 43.45 -13.07 -19.22
CA ASN A 214 44.45 -14.11 -18.97
C ASN A 214 43.82 -15.40 -18.41
N LYS A 215 42.54 -15.37 -18.02
CA LYS A 215 41.86 -16.56 -17.53
C LYS A 215 41.56 -17.51 -18.70
N PRO A 216 42.05 -18.76 -18.67
CA PRO A 216 41.75 -19.74 -19.71
C PRO A 216 40.25 -19.87 -19.97
N LYS A 217 39.86 -20.00 -21.23
CA LYS A 217 38.46 -20.17 -21.64
C LYS A 217 38.06 -21.63 -21.47
N ARG A 218 36.86 -21.87 -20.92
CA ARG A 218 36.33 -23.23 -20.79
C ARG A 218 36.19 -23.89 -22.16
N PRO A 219 36.51 -25.19 -22.28
CA PRO A 219 36.31 -25.92 -23.52
C PRO A 219 34.83 -26.07 -23.82
N GLY A 220 34.49 -26.23 -25.11
CA GLY A 220 33.13 -26.56 -25.53
C GLY A 220 32.75 -27.98 -25.07
N THR A 221 31.45 -28.22 -24.90
CA THR A 221 30.94 -29.59 -24.70
C THR A 221 31.02 -30.39 -26.01
N ALA A 222 30.91 -31.71 -25.96
CA ALA A 222 30.87 -32.58 -27.13
C ALA A 222 29.80 -32.13 -28.14
N PHE A 223 28.61 -31.76 -27.65
CA PHE A 223 27.56 -31.17 -28.49
C PHE A 223 27.99 -29.85 -29.16
N MET A 224 28.72 -28.97 -28.45
CA MET A 224 29.19 -27.71 -29.03
C MET A 224 30.27 -27.92 -30.10
N LEU A 225 31.13 -28.93 -29.92
CA LEU A 225 32.13 -29.36 -30.91
C LEU A 225 31.41 -29.90 -32.15
N PHE A 226 30.45 -30.80 -31.97
CA PHE A 226 29.56 -31.27 -33.04
C PHE A 226 28.85 -30.12 -33.76
N MET A 227 28.29 -29.15 -33.03
CA MET A 227 27.60 -28.00 -33.61
C MET A 227 28.53 -27.10 -34.43
N VAL A 228 29.84 -27.10 -34.19
CA VAL A 228 30.82 -26.40 -35.03
C VAL A 228 30.95 -27.09 -36.38
N ASP A 229 31.05 -28.42 -36.41
CA ASP A 229 31.19 -29.16 -37.66
C ASP A 229 29.87 -29.25 -38.42
N PHE A 230 28.76 -29.47 -37.70
CA PHE A 230 27.42 -29.40 -38.26
C PHE A 230 27.14 -28.04 -38.93
N ARG A 231 27.56 -26.93 -38.31
CA ARG A 231 27.46 -25.58 -38.91
C ARG A 231 28.24 -25.44 -40.21
N LYS A 232 29.38 -26.12 -40.36
CA LYS A 232 30.16 -26.13 -41.60
C LYS A 232 29.48 -26.98 -42.67
N GLU A 233 28.93 -28.14 -42.30
CA GLU A 233 28.23 -29.04 -43.22
C GLU A 233 26.98 -28.41 -43.85
N VAL A 234 26.25 -27.63 -43.06
CA VAL A 234 25.02 -26.94 -43.50
C VAL A 234 25.29 -25.51 -43.98
N ALA A 235 26.56 -25.06 -43.99
CA ALA A 235 26.91 -23.74 -44.49
C ALA A 235 26.48 -23.62 -45.97
N GLY A 236 25.64 -22.63 -46.27
CA GLY A 236 25.06 -22.42 -47.60
C GLY A 236 23.70 -23.08 -47.83
N LYS A 237 23.24 -23.95 -46.93
CA LYS A 237 21.85 -24.43 -46.89
C LYS A 237 21.16 -23.75 -45.72
N GLU A 238 20.99 -22.43 -45.79
CA GLU A 238 20.38 -21.66 -44.70
C GLU A 238 18.94 -22.13 -44.49
N PRO A 239 18.63 -22.83 -43.38
CA PRO A 239 17.25 -23.19 -43.10
C PRO A 239 16.45 -21.92 -42.76
N GLU A 240 15.23 -21.83 -43.26
CA GLU A 240 14.31 -20.73 -42.98
C GLU A 240 14.13 -20.59 -41.46
N GLY A 241 14.61 -19.48 -40.88
CA GLY A 241 14.68 -19.27 -39.42
C GLY A 241 16.10 -19.15 -38.83
N GLY A 242 17.15 -19.15 -39.65
CA GLY A 242 18.50 -18.73 -39.28
C GLY A 242 19.16 -19.57 -38.18
N VAL A 243 19.97 -18.95 -37.31
CA VAL A 243 20.73 -19.65 -36.26
C VAL A 243 19.83 -20.46 -35.31
N ALA A 244 18.59 -20.00 -35.08
CA ALA A 244 17.63 -20.69 -34.22
C ALA A 244 17.09 -21.98 -34.87
N ALA A 245 16.75 -21.96 -36.16
CA ALA A 245 16.36 -23.16 -36.91
C ALA A 245 17.50 -24.16 -36.97
N LEU A 246 18.73 -23.68 -37.18
CA LEU A 246 19.91 -24.53 -37.23
C LEU A 246 20.22 -25.20 -35.89
N ALA A 247 20.04 -24.49 -34.78
CA ALA A 247 20.21 -25.05 -33.44
C ALA A 247 19.19 -26.17 -33.15
N LYS A 248 17.94 -26.04 -33.62
CA LYS A 248 16.92 -27.09 -33.50
C LYS A 248 17.31 -28.34 -34.29
N LEU A 249 17.65 -28.17 -35.58
CA LEU A 249 18.04 -29.27 -36.45
C LEU A 249 19.30 -30.00 -35.93
N GLY A 250 20.30 -29.24 -35.47
CA GLY A 250 21.50 -29.82 -34.88
C GLY A 250 21.23 -30.55 -33.56
N GLY A 251 20.32 -30.03 -32.73
CA GLY A 251 19.88 -30.69 -31.50
C GLY A 251 19.17 -32.03 -31.77
N GLU A 252 18.30 -32.07 -32.77
CA GLU A 252 17.61 -33.29 -33.22
C GLU A 252 18.61 -34.32 -33.78
N ARG A 253 19.53 -33.89 -34.65
CA ARG A 253 20.59 -34.76 -35.18
C ARG A 253 21.45 -35.34 -34.07
N TRP A 254 21.91 -34.51 -33.12
CA TRP A 254 22.69 -34.98 -31.98
C TRP A 254 21.92 -35.97 -31.10
N ARG A 255 20.61 -35.76 -30.88
CA ARG A 255 19.78 -36.70 -30.12
C ARG A 255 19.68 -38.06 -30.80
N ASN A 256 19.61 -38.08 -32.12
CA ASN A 256 19.48 -39.31 -32.93
C ASN A 256 20.82 -39.98 -33.28
N MET A 257 21.96 -39.34 -33.05
CA MET A 257 23.29 -39.94 -33.24
C MET A 257 23.53 -41.07 -32.23
N THR A 258 24.25 -42.11 -32.65
CA THR A 258 24.64 -43.21 -31.77
C THR A 258 25.80 -42.80 -30.86
N ASP A 259 26.11 -43.63 -29.86
CA ASP A 259 27.22 -43.34 -28.95
C ASP A 259 28.57 -43.44 -29.67
N GLU A 260 28.68 -44.27 -30.70
CA GLU A 260 29.85 -44.37 -31.58
C GLU A 260 30.06 -43.09 -32.39
N ASP A 261 29.00 -42.51 -32.94
CA ASP A 261 29.06 -41.24 -33.67
C ASP A 261 29.39 -40.06 -32.76
N LYS A 262 28.97 -40.13 -31.49
CA LYS A 262 29.27 -39.11 -30.46
C LYS A 262 30.66 -39.26 -29.87
N LYS A 263 31.21 -40.47 -29.87
CA LYS A 263 32.51 -40.83 -29.27
C LYS A 263 33.64 -39.87 -29.65
N PRO A 264 33.91 -39.53 -30.93
CA PRO A 264 35.00 -38.61 -31.27
C PRO A 264 34.83 -37.22 -30.63
N TYR A 265 33.60 -36.72 -30.51
CA TYR A 265 33.33 -35.43 -29.87
C TYR A 265 33.47 -35.49 -28.35
N VAL A 266 33.14 -36.62 -27.73
CA VAL A 266 33.32 -36.85 -26.29
C VAL A 266 34.82 -36.97 -25.95
N GLU A 267 35.59 -37.69 -26.75
CA GLU A 267 37.04 -37.80 -26.61
C GLU A 267 37.70 -36.43 -26.78
N GLN A 268 37.35 -35.68 -27.83
CA GLN A 268 37.85 -34.32 -28.05
C GLN A 268 37.47 -33.36 -26.91
N GLN A 269 36.25 -33.48 -26.35
CA GLN A 269 35.86 -32.72 -25.16
C GLN A 269 36.76 -33.05 -23.96
N ASN A 270 37.04 -34.34 -23.73
CA ASN A 270 37.87 -34.79 -22.61
C ASN A 270 39.31 -34.28 -22.75
N GLU A 271 39.90 -34.35 -23.93
CA GLU A 271 41.23 -33.79 -24.21
C GLU A 271 41.27 -32.28 -23.97
N CYS A 272 40.30 -31.54 -24.51
CA CYS A 272 40.20 -30.10 -24.32
C CYS A 272 39.98 -29.73 -22.84
N LYS A 273 39.28 -30.57 -22.08
CA LYS A 273 39.08 -30.43 -20.64
C LYS A 273 40.39 -30.61 -19.88
N ILE A 274 41.17 -31.64 -20.19
CA ILE A 274 42.48 -31.87 -19.58
C ILE A 274 43.40 -30.67 -19.84
N LYS A 275 43.48 -30.20 -21.10
CA LYS A 275 44.28 -29.01 -21.44
C LYS A 275 43.83 -27.77 -20.66
N TYR A 276 42.53 -27.52 -20.59
CA TYR A 276 41.98 -26.41 -19.81
C TYR A 276 42.30 -26.50 -18.32
N GLU A 277 42.28 -27.71 -17.74
CA GLU A 277 42.62 -27.93 -16.33
C GLU A 277 44.08 -27.58 -16.06
N LEU A 278 45.00 -28.00 -16.94
CA LEU A 278 46.42 -27.63 -16.88
C LEU A 278 46.61 -26.11 -17.00
N ASP A 279 46.02 -25.48 -18.01
CA ASP A 279 46.10 -24.02 -18.21
C ASP A 279 45.53 -23.26 -16.97
N MET A 280 44.44 -23.77 -16.38
CA MET A 280 43.81 -23.20 -15.19
C MET A 280 44.67 -23.36 -13.94
N GLU A 281 45.44 -24.44 -13.80
CA GLU A 281 46.41 -24.60 -12.72
C GLU A 281 47.54 -23.60 -12.83
N GLU A 282 48.09 -23.40 -14.03
CA GLU A 282 49.11 -22.40 -14.27
C GLU A 282 48.59 -20.98 -13.98
N TYR A 283 47.38 -20.68 -14.45
CA TYR A 283 46.70 -19.40 -14.16
C TYR A 283 46.46 -19.21 -12.65
N ARG A 284 46.01 -20.25 -11.92
CA ARG A 284 45.83 -20.18 -10.47
C ARG A 284 47.15 -19.90 -9.75
N LYS A 285 48.26 -20.50 -10.18
CA LYS A 285 49.60 -20.19 -9.63
C LYS A 285 49.94 -18.72 -9.87
N LYS A 286 49.76 -18.20 -11.08
CA LYS A 286 50.09 -16.80 -11.44
C LYS A 286 49.24 -15.73 -10.70
N VAL A 287 48.00 -16.03 -10.33
CA VAL A 287 47.09 -15.05 -9.71
C VAL A 287 47.20 -15.01 -8.18
N PHE A 288 47.64 -16.09 -7.54
CA PHE A 288 47.67 -16.23 -6.08
C PHE A 288 49.09 -16.24 -5.47
N ILE A 289 50.14 -16.12 -6.30
CA ILE A 289 51.52 -15.79 -5.88
C ILE A 289 51.66 -14.27 -5.88
#